data_AF-A0A9D2JQ26-F1
#
_entry.id   AF-A0A9D2JQ26-F1
#
_cell.length_a   1.000
_cell.length_b   1.000
_cell.length_c   1.000
_cell.angle_alpha   90.00
_cell.angle_beta   90.00
_cell.angle_gamma   90.00
#
_symmetry.space_group_name_H-M   'P 1'
#
loop_
_entity.id
_entity.type
_entity.pdbx_description
1 polymer ?
#
loop_
_entity_poly.entity_id
_entity_poly.type
_entity_poly.pdbx_seq_one_letter_code
_entity_poly.pdbx_strand_id
1 'polypeptide(L)'
;MNKAEKERQERRRRMLAREQGHTSTKPVPGTSGDIGLRTPQPVRREENRTAREAESAANLRSITPLLKQRQRRRTIAVGIVILAVALVFAVFTGAMSASIALLADGVDSLSLYLSRGDGGWPVDTGISEPLQIEELAGGFVELDAEDVVVYSAYGSQVRRFQPGYARPVLAVGGTRFVVYNRAGSELQVSSRTRELYTHTFDEGILLCAMSNNNTLAVVTESGRYTAQLQVFDPSFREIYLWQLTQSEGTPIALDFAPNNRRFAAGTLAARDGQLSCSVYFMDTAQDSEGPVYTATQGSMLLLLDWQTENRVVAVFDTYIAVLDPRTGAETARYDFGGATLQSAEPGIDQTALLLNIRGGNCLATFDEDLTLLAEIPARQAFGITATDTQVYLLCPNAVESYTYGGVQNWARQDLEAHPLAVLDADRTLVFVGSLVEELTPPEE
;
A
#
# COMPACT_ATOMS: atom_id res chain seq x y z
N MET A 1 -63.18 2.29 -10.10
CA MET A 1 -63.36 0.89 -10.54
C MET A 1 -62.70 -0.02 -9.52
N ASN A 2 -63.49 -0.80 -8.78
CA ASN A 2 -63.01 -1.54 -7.62
C ASN A 2 -62.34 -2.86 -8.06
N LYS A 3 -61.37 -3.38 -7.28
CA LYS A 3 -60.51 -4.53 -7.63
C LYS A 3 -61.30 -5.78 -8.07
N ALA A 4 -62.50 -5.97 -7.52
CA ALA A 4 -63.41 -7.06 -7.86
C ALA A 4 -64.00 -6.98 -9.28
N GLU A 5 -64.14 -5.80 -9.88
CA GLU A 5 -64.68 -5.63 -11.24
C GLU A 5 -63.63 -5.95 -12.31
N LYS A 6 -62.35 -5.64 -12.05
CA LYS A 6 -61.24 -6.02 -12.93
C LYS A 6 -61.07 -7.53 -13.01
N GLU A 7 -61.18 -8.24 -11.89
CA GLU A 7 -61.09 -9.71 -11.87
C GLU A 7 -62.27 -10.39 -12.58
N ARG A 8 -63.48 -9.80 -12.51
CA ARG A 8 -64.63 -10.30 -13.28
C ARG A 8 -64.44 -10.13 -14.78
N GLN A 9 -63.88 -9.01 -15.24
CA GLN A 9 -63.57 -8.79 -16.65
C GLN A 9 -62.47 -9.73 -17.16
N GLU A 10 -61.43 -9.99 -16.38
CA GLU A 10 -60.37 -10.93 -16.77
C GLU A 10 -60.85 -12.38 -16.80
N ARG A 11 -61.72 -12.81 -15.87
CA ARG A 11 -62.35 -14.14 -15.93
C ARG A 11 -63.24 -14.30 -17.15
N ARG A 12 -63.99 -13.26 -17.53
CA ARG A 12 -64.85 -13.28 -18.73
C ARG A 12 -64.00 -13.37 -20.02
N ARG A 13 -62.85 -12.70 -20.05
CA ARG A 13 -61.90 -12.76 -21.17
C ARG A 13 -61.23 -14.13 -21.30
N ARG A 14 -61.00 -14.85 -20.19
CA ARG A 14 -60.46 -16.22 -20.19
C ARG A 14 -61.49 -17.29 -20.56
N MET A 15 -62.78 -17.07 -20.28
CA MET A 15 -63.84 -17.99 -20.74
C MET A 15 -64.06 -17.90 -22.25
N LEU A 16 -64.06 -16.69 -22.82
CA LEU A 16 -64.23 -16.50 -24.26
C LEU A 16 -63.07 -17.07 -25.10
N ALA A 17 -61.86 -17.15 -24.54
CA ALA A 17 -60.72 -17.80 -25.19
C ALA A 17 -60.78 -19.34 -25.17
N ARG A 18 -61.65 -19.93 -24.34
CA ARG A 18 -61.87 -21.39 -24.29
C ARG A 18 -63.00 -21.87 -25.21
N GLU A 19 -63.86 -20.98 -25.69
CA GLU A 19 -65.02 -21.33 -26.54
C GLU A 19 -64.73 -21.32 -28.05
N GLN A 20 -63.55 -20.87 -28.50
CA GLN A 20 -63.19 -20.83 -29.93
C GLN A 20 -62.35 -22.03 -30.44
N GLY A 21 -62.36 -23.16 -29.71
CA GLY A 21 -61.67 -24.39 -30.12
C GLY A 21 -62.61 -25.59 -30.17
N HIS A 22 -63.37 -25.75 -31.25
CA HIS A 22 -64.03 -27.00 -31.66
C HIS A 22 -63.62 -27.30 -33.11
N THR A 23 -63.14 -28.50 -33.44
CA THR A 23 -63.91 -29.64 -34.00
C THR A 23 -62.86 -30.72 -34.38
N SER A 24 -63.05 -32.04 -34.46
CA SER A 24 -64.18 -32.98 -34.28
C SER A 24 -63.65 -34.44 -34.29
N THR A 25 -64.28 -35.30 -33.47
CA THR A 25 -64.69 -36.74 -33.66
C THR A 25 -63.73 -37.94 -33.84
N LYS A 26 -63.73 -38.79 -32.78
CA LYS A 26 -64.04 -40.27 -32.68
C LYS A 26 -63.05 -41.34 -33.25
N PRO A 27 -63.09 -42.62 -32.76
CA PRO A 27 -62.84 -43.13 -31.40
C PRO A 27 -61.90 -44.38 -31.34
N VAL A 28 -61.48 -44.78 -30.14
CA VAL A 28 -60.67 -45.99 -29.83
C VAL A 28 -61.56 -47.25 -29.69
N PRO A 29 -61.05 -48.45 -30.03
CA PRO A 29 -61.17 -49.56 -29.07
C PRO A 29 -60.01 -50.58 -29.10
N GLY A 30 -59.75 -51.24 -27.96
CA GLY A 30 -59.27 -52.64 -27.96
C GLY A 30 -58.05 -52.96 -27.10
N THR A 31 -58.32 -53.62 -25.99
CA THR A 31 -57.45 -54.16 -24.93
C THR A 31 -56.78 -55.50 -25.26
N SER A 32 -55.70 -55.77 -24.50
CA SER A 32 -55.25 -57.09 -23.99
C SER A 32 -54.53 -58.07 -24.92
N GLY A 33 -53.49 -58.70 -24.36
CA GLY A 33 -53.21 -60.11 -24.62
C GLY A 33 -51.74 -60.46 -24.81
N ASP A 34 -51.17 -61.05 -23.76
CA ASP A 34 -49.92 -61.80 -23.73
C ASP A 34 -49.83 -62.97 -24.74
N ILE A 35 -48.66 -63.62 -24.73
CA ILE A 35 -48.30 -64.96 -25.25
C ILE A 35 -47.59 -64.85 -26.62
N GLY A 36 -46.38 -65.35 -26.87
CA GLY A 36 -45.57 -66.36 -26.21
C GLY A 36 -45.00 -67.31 -27.28
N LEU A 37 -43.67 -67.39 -27.36
CA LEU A 37 -42.82 -68.44 -27.96
C LEU A 37 -42.87 -68.79 -29.47
N ARG A 38 -41.73 -68.48 -30.13
CA ARG A 38 -40.83 -69.32 -30.96
C ARG A 38 -41.39 -70.26 -32.05
N THR A 39 -40.88 -70.11 -33.29
CA THR A 39 -39.98 -71.03 -34.08
C THR A 39 -39.84 -70.52 -35.56
N PRO A 40 -38.99 -71.05 -36.49
CA PRO A 40 -37.80 -70.35 -37.02
C PRO A 40 -37.79 -70.07 -38.57
N GLN A 41 -36.74 -69.34 -39.01
CA GLN A 41 -36.10 -69.08 -40.35
C GLN A 41 -36.52 -69.86 -41.64
N PRO A 42 -36.14 -69.45 -42.89
CA PRO A 42 -35.27 -68.33 -43.34
C PRO A 42 -35.71 -67.52 -44.61
N VAL A 43 -35.05 -66.36 -44.80
CA VAL A 43 -34.60 -65.66 -46.04
C VAL A 43 -35.62 -65.28 -47.14
N ARG A 44 -35.86 -63.97 -47.34
CA ARG A 44 -35.29 -63.10 -48.42
C ARG A 44 -36.07 -61.79 -48.54
N ARG A 45 -35.34 -60.72 -48.92
CA ARG A 45 -35.74 -59.60 -49.81
C ARG A 45 -35.86 -58.21 -49.15
N GLU A 46 -35.10 -57.30 -49.76
CA GLU A 46 -34.89 -55.89 -49.46
C GLU A 46 -36.09 -54.97 -49.78
N GLU A 47 -35.96 -53.76 -49.19
CA GLU A 47 -36.36 -52.43 -49.71
C GLU A 47 -37.79 -51.88 -49.51
N ASN A 48 -37.80 -50.60 -49.11
CA ASN A 48 -38.87 -49.60 -49.16
C ASN A 48 -39.89 -49.49 -48.02
N ARG A 49 -39.44 -49.21 -46.79
CA ARG A 49 -40.31 -48.57 -45.78
C ARG A 49 -39.63 -47.70 -44.71
N THR A 50 -38.53 -47.02 -45.02
CA THR A 50 -37.82 -46.15 -44.05
C THR A 50 -37.63 -44.70 -44.50
N ALA A 51 -38.40 -44.22 -45.49
CA ALA A 51 -38.27 -42.85 -45.99
C ALA A 51 -39.48 -41.92 -45.74
N ARG A 52 -40.56 -42.40 -45.09
CA ARG A 52 -41.77 -41.58 -44.86
C ARG A 52 -42.14 -41.31 -43.40
N GLU A 53 -41.38 -41.83 -42.44
CA GLU A 53 -41.53 -41.51 -41.01
C GLU A 53 -40.42 -40.59 -40.47
N ALA A 54 -39.43 -40.24 -41.30
CA ALA A 54 -38.31 -39.38 -40.91
C ALA A 54 -38.55 -37.87 -41.17
N GLU A 55 -39.50 -37.51 -42.04
CA GLU A 55 -39.76 -36.12 -42.44
C GLU A 55 -40.94 -35.44 -41.72
N SER A 56 -41.65 -36.16 -40.86
CA SER A 56 -42.34 -35.54 -39.72
C SER A 56 -41.34 -35.42 -38.58
N ALA A 57 -40.24 -34.70 -38.81
CA ALA A 57 -40.18 -33.30 -38.43
C ALA A 57 -40.75 -33.10 -37.01
N ALA A 58 -39.92 -33.30 -36.00
CA ALA A 58 -38.97 -32.27 -35.59
C ALA A 58 -39.62 -30.99 -35.03
N ASN A 59 -40.89 -31.02 -34.63
CA ASN A 59 -41.58 -29.85 -34.05
C ASN A 59 -42.04 -30.00 -32.59
N LEU A 60 -41.41 -30.89 -31.82
CA LEU A 60 -41.50 -30.87 -30.36
C LEU A 60 -40.10 -30.88 -29.76
N ARG A 61 -39.30 -29.86 -30.11
CA ARG A 61 -38.18 -29.47 -29.25
C ARG A 61 -38.79 -29.14 -27.89
N SER A 62 -38.50 -30.00 -26.93
CA SER A 62 -38.93 -29.88 -25.54
C SER A 62 -38.68 -28.45 -25.04
N ILE A 63 -39.73 -27.77 -24.55
CA ILE A 63 -39.66 -26.42 -23.96
C ILE A 63 -39.03 -26.46 -22.55
N THR A 64 -38.72 -27.67 -22.05
CA THR A 64 -38.14 -27.93 -20.73
C THR A 64 -36.73 -27.38 -20.46
N PRO A 65 -35.78 -27.24 -21.43
CA PRO A 65 -34.48 -26.64 -21.14
C PRO A 65 -34.53 -25.11 -20.98
N LEU A 66 -35.52 -24.43 -21.58
CA LEU A 66 -35.66 -22.97 -21.51
C LEU A 66 -36.17 -22.49 -20.13
N LEU A 67 -37.00 -23.29 -19.45
CA LEU A 67 -37.49 -22.96 -18.10
C LEU A 67 -36.41 -23.18 -17.03
N LYS A 68 -35.61 -24.25 -17.15
CA LYS A 68 -34.45 -24.50 -16.27
C LYS A 68 -33.38 -23.42 -16.42
N GLN A 69 -33.15 -22.90 -17.63
CA GLN A 69 -32.19 -21.80 -17.86
C GLN A 69 -32.64 -20.49 -17.20
N ARG A 70 -33.94 -20.16 -17.21
CA ARG A 70 -34.49 -18.99 -16.50
C ARG A 70 -34.45 -19.15 -14.99
N GLN A 71 -34.71 -20.35 -14.47
CA GLN A 71 -34.56 -20.63 -13.03
C GLN A 71 -33.10 -20.53 -12.60
N ARG A 72 -32.16 -21.07 -13.37
CA ARG A 72 -30.72 -20.97 -13.08
C ARG A 72 -30.21 -19.52 -13.14
N ARG A 73 -30.70 -18.72 -14.10
CA ARG A 73 -30.42 -17.28 -14.16
C ARG A 73 -31.04 -16.53 -12.98
N ARG A 74 -32.25 -16.89 -12.53
CA ARG A 74 -32.88 -16.31 -11.34
C ARG A 74 -32.14 -16.70 -10.07
N THR A 75 -31.69 -17.94 -9.91
CA THR A 75 -30.92 -18.35 -8.73
C THR A 75 -29.53 -17.71 -8.70
N ILE A 76 -28.89 -17.56 -9.86
CA ILE A 76 -27.63 -16.80 -9.97
C ILE A 76 -27.88 -15.33 -9.65
N ALA A 77 -28.92 -14.71 -10.22
CA ALA A 77 -29.26 -13.31 -9.94
C ALA A 77 -29.61 -13.09 -8.47
N VAL A 78 -30.38 -13.99 -7.85
CA VAL A 78 -30.69 -13.94 -6.41
C VAL A 78 -29.43 -14.16 -5.58
N GLY A 79 -28.54 -15.07 -5.98
CA GLY A 79 -27.24 -15.25 -5.34
C GLY A 79 -26.37 -13.99 -5.40
N ILE A 80 -26.34 -13.30 -6.55
CA ILE A 80 -25.65 -12.01 -6.72
C ILE A 80 -26.30 -10.93 -5.84
N VAL A 81 -27.63 -10.87 -5.76
CA VAL A 81 -28.33 -9.90 -4.91
C VAL A 81 -28.07 -10.17 -3.42
N ILE A 82 -28.07 -11.43 -2.99
CA ILE A 82 -27.73 -11.81 -1.60
C ILE A 82 -26.29 -11.43 -1.29
N LEU A 83 -25.36 -11.71 -2.20
CA LEU A 83 -23.96 -11.32 -2.06
C LEU A 83 -23.83 -9.78 -1.98
N ALA A 84 -24.53 -9.04 -2.83
CA ALA A 84 -24.53 -7.58 -2.81
C ALA A 84 -25.11 -7.01 -1.51
N VAL A 85 -26.22 -7.57 -1.00
CA VAL A 85 -26.82 -7.15 0.27
C VAL A 85 -25.90 -7.51 1.45
N ALA A 86 -25.27 -8.67 1.43
CA ALA A 86 -24.29 -9.07 2.44
C ALA A 86 -23.07 -8.13 2.44
N LEU A 87 -22.59 -7.74 1.25
CA LEU A 87 -21.50 -6.77 1.09
C LEU A 87 -21.91 -5.40 1.66
N VAL A 88 -23.10 -4.90 1.31
CA VAL A 88 -23.65 -3.64 1.83
C VAL A 88 -23.82 -3.69 3.34
N PHE A 89 -24.31 -4.81 3.90
CA PHE A 89 -24.48 -4.97 5.34
C PHE A 89 -23.13 -5.03 6.08
N ALA A 90 -22.14 -5.70 5.50
CA ALA A 90 -20.79 -5.77 6.04
C ALA A 90 -20.05 -4.42 5.95
N VAL A 91 -20.34 -3.60 4.93
CA VAL A 91 -19.89 -2.19 4.85
C VAL A 91 -20.55 -1.36 5.96
N PHE A 92 -21.88 -1.49 6.14
CA PHE A 92 -22.63 -0.74 7.15
C PHE A 92 -22.29 -1.08 8.60
N THR A 93 -21.81 -2.29 8.86
CA THR A 93 -21.42 -2.75 10.21
C THR A 93 -19.96 -2.45 10.57
N GLY A 94 -19.20 -1.82 9.67
CA GLY A 94 -17.80 -1.41 9.92
C GLY A 94 -16.80 -2.56 9.98
N ALA A 95 -17.22 -3.81 9.79
CA ALA A 95 -16.35 -4.99 9.88
C ALA A 95 -15.41 -5.17 8.67
N MET A 96 -15.52 -4.33 7.63
CA MET A 96 -14.74 -4.42 6.38
C MET A 96 -14.02 -3.13 6.00
N SER A 97 -13.90 -2.14 6.89
CA SER A 97 -13.38 -0.82 6.52
C SER A 97 -11.93 -0.88 6.00
N ALA A 98 -11.06 -1.68 6.64
CA ALA A 98 -9.72 -1.97 6.14
C ALA A 98 -9.72 -2.69 4.77
N SER A 99 -10.63 -3.65 4.57
CA SER A 99 -10.77 -4.35 3.28
C SER A 99 -11.23 -3.42 2.16
N ILE A 100 -12.07 -2.44 2.45
CA ILE A 100 -12.52 -1.41 1.49
C ILE A 100 -11.37 -0.45 1.16
N ALA A 101 -10.59 -0.05 2.16
CA ALA A 101 -9.37 0.74 1.98
C ALA A 101 -8.40 0.06 1.01
N LEU A 102 -8.08 -1.22 1.25
CA LEU A 102 -7.20 -2.01 0.37
C LEU A 102 -7.77 -2.16 -1.06
N LEU A 103 -9.09 -2.32 -1.21
CA LEU A 103 -9.72 -2.38 -2.53
C LEU A 103 -9.60 -1.04 -3.27
N ALA A 104 -9.76 0.08 -2.57
CA ALA A 104 -9.60 1.41 -3.17
C ALA A 104 -8.16 1.62 -3.65
N ASP A 105 -7.16 1.23 -2.84
CA ASP A 105 -5.75 1.31 -3.19
C ASP A 105 -5.42 0.41 -4.41
N GLY A 106 -6.07 -0.76 -4.52
CA GLY A 106 -5.96 -1.65 -5.69
C GLY A 106 -6.58 -1.07 -6.97
N VAL A 107 -7.68 -0.33 -6.87
CA VAL A 107 -8.28 0.39 -8.01
C VAL A 107 -7.37 1.53 -8.47
N ASP A 108 -6.77 2.27 -7.53
CA ASP A 108 -5.78 3.30 -7.85
C ASP A 108 -4.62 2.69 -8.64
N SER A 109 -4.03 1.58 -8.16
CA SER A 109 -2.97 0.86 -8.88
C SER A 109 -3.38 0.41 -10.29
N LEU A 110 -4.59 -0.16 -10.44
CA LEU A 110 -5.07 -0.61 -11.74
C LEU A 110 -5.29 0.55 -12.71
N SER A 111 -5.83 1.67 -12.23
CA SER A 111 -6.03 2.85 -13.07
C SER A 111 -4.71 3.42 -13.57
N LEU A 112 -3.70 3.52 -12.71
CA LEU A 112 -2.35 3.94 -13.06
C LEU A 112 -1.67 2.97 -14.03
N TYR A 113 -1.89 1.66 -13.86
CA TYR A 113 -1.39 0.66 -14.82
C TYR A 113 -2.02 0.81 -16.20
N LEU A 114 -3.31 1.16 -16.28
CA LEU A 114 -4.00 1.36 -17.56
C LEU A 114 -3.60 2.68 -18.24
N SER A 115 -3.23 3.71 -17.48
CA SER A 115 -2.74 5.01 -18.00
C SER A 115 -1.23 5.09 -18.18
N ARG A 116 -0.51 3.97 -18.08
CA ARG A 116 0.96 3.89 -18.26
C ARG A 116 1.50 4.44 -19.59
N GLY A 117 0.65 4.57 -20.61
CA GLY A 117 1.05 5.07 -21.93
C GLY A 117 1.25 6.59 -22.00
N ASP A 118 0.82 7.32 -20.97
CA ASP A 118 0.83 8.79 -20.95
C ASP A 118 2.06 9.38 -20.23
N GLY A 119 2.90 8.53 -19.62
CA GLY A 119 4.10 8.92 -18.88
C GLY A 119 5.41 8.61 -19.63
N GLY A 120 6.50 9.18 -19.15
CA GLY A 120 7.85 8.90 -19.63
C GLY A 120 8.90 9.63 -18.81
N TRP A 121 10.16 9.25 -18.97
CA TRP A 121 11.31 9.91 -18.36
C TRP A 121 12.14 10.59 -19.46
N PRO A 122 12.76 11.76 -19.20
CA PRO A 122 12.70 12.53 -17.96
C PRO A 122 11.40 13.31 -17.80
N VAL A 123 11.11 13.77 -16.57
CA VAL A 123 9.98 14.65 -16.24
C VAL A 123 10.45 15.93 -15.58
N ASP A 124 9.75 17.04 -15.83
CA ASP A 124 9.90 18.29 -15.08
C ASP A 124 8.78 18.35 -14.03
N THR A 125 9.14 18.32 -12.76
CA THR A 125 8.20 18.39 -11.63
C THR A 125 7.83 19.83 -11.30
N GLY A 126 8.54 20.82 -11.85
CA GLY A 126 8.38 22.24 -11.51
C GLY A 126 8.78 22.60 -10.07
N ILE A 127 9.25 21.64 -9.27
CA ILE A 127 9.80 21.87 -7.92
C ILE A 127 11.32 21.84 -8.04
N SER A 128 11.99 22.95 -7.75
CA SER A 128 13.46 23.05 -7.85
C SER A 128 14.19 22.90 -6.51
N GLU A 129 13.49 23.16 -5.40
CA GLU A 129 14.02 23.14 -4.05
C GLU A 129 13.08 22.32 -3.14
N PRO A 130 13.07 20.98 -3.31
CA PRO A 130 12.23 20.12 -2.51
C PRO A 130 12.65 20.13 -1.05
N LEU A 131 11.67 20.13 -0.15
CA LEU A 131 11.86 19.90 1.27
C LEU A 131 12.01 18.41 1.58
N GLN A 132 11.22 17.57 0.90
CA GLN A 132 11.25 16.11 1.04
C GLN A 132 10.88 15.43 -0.27
N ILE A 133 11.56 14.32 -0.55
CA ILE A 133 11.27 13.41 -1.67
C ILE A 133 11.18 12.02 -1.05
N GLU A 134 10.08 11.32 -1.32
CA GLU A 134 9.82 10.00 -0.76
C GLU A 134 9.27 9.05 -1.84
N GLU A 135 9.61 7.77 -1.74
CA GLU A 135 9.03 6.72 -2.58
C GLU A 135 7.53 6.61 -2.31
N LEU A 136 6.73 6.39 -3.36
CA LEU A 136 5.29 6.14 -3.20
C LEU A 136 4.78 5.12 -4.22
N ALA A 137 4.73 3.86 -3.80
CA ALA A 137 4.16 2.73 -4.54
C ALA A 137 4.65 2.65 -6.01
N GLY A 138 5.97 2.54 -6.13
CA GLY A 138 6.78 2.48 -7.35
C GLY A 138 7.13 3.84 -7.95
N GLY A 139 6.40 4.90 -7.56
CA GLY A 139 6.65 6.27 -7.98
C GLY A 139 7.26 7.10 -6.87
N PHE A 140 6.91 8.39 -6.82
CA PHE A 140 7.39 9.29 -5.78
C PHE A 140 6.37 10.37 -5.44
N VAL A 141 6.52 10.92 -4.23
CA VAL A 141 5.89 12.17 -3.81
C VAL A 141 7.01 13.17 -3.47
N GLU A 142 6.85 14.39 -3.96
CA GLU A 142 7.78 15.49 -3.72
C GLU A 142 7.01 16.66 -3.10
N LEU A 143 7.56 17.21 -2.03
CA LEU A 143 7.02 18.35 -1.28
C LEU A 143 8.04 19.48 -1.31
N ASP A 144 7.58 20.69 -1.65
CA ASP A 144 8.31 21.92 -1.35
C ASP A 144 7.57 22.76 -0.29
N ALA A 145 7.88 24.06 -0.21
CA ALA A 145 7.24 24.95 0.75
C ALA A 145 5.74 25.19 0.49
N GLU A 146 5.26 25.00 -0.74
CA GLU A 146 3.90 25.39 -1.18
C GLU A 146 3.12 24.23 -1.81
N ASP A 147 3.76 23.42 -2.65
CA ASP A 147 3.18 22.38 -3.50
C ASP A 147 3.57 20.98 -3.03
N VAL A 148 2.66 20.04 -3.26
CA VAL A 148 2.90 18.60 -3.24
C VAL A 148 2.59 18.03 -4.61
N VAL A 149 3.54 17.31 -5.19
CA VAL A 149 3.38 16.60 -6.46
C VAL A 149 3.54 15.11 -6.26
N VAL A 150 2.72 14.34 -6.97
CA VAL A 150 2.74 12.87 -6.94
C VAL A 150 2.93 12.35 -8.36
N TYR A 151 3.94 11.52 -8.55
CA TYR A 151 4.24 10.88 -9.83
C TYR A 151 4.12 9.36 -9.70
N SER A 152 3.67 8.71 -10.78
CA SER A 152 3.63 7.25 -10.85
C SER A 152 5.01 6.68 -11.22
N ALA A 153 5.17 5.36 -11.04
CA ALA A 153 6.33 4.59 -11.50
C ALA A 153 6.66 4.74 -13.00
N TYR A 154 5.71 5.25 -13.79
CA TYR A 154 5.83 5.40 -15.24
C TYR A 154 6.18 6.83 -15.67
N GLY A 155 6.45 7.76 -14.73
CA GLY A 155 6.77 9.15 -15.04
C GLY A 155 5.56 9.97 -15.48
N SER A 156 4.36 9.65 -14.96
CA SER A 156 3.17 10.48 -15.17
C SER A 156 2.79 11.23 -13.89
N GLN A 157 2.56 12.55 -13.99
CA GLN A 157 2.06 13.35 -12.87
C GLN A 157 0.63 12.90 -12.55
N VAL A 158 0.45 12.29 -11.39
CA VAL A 158 -0.85 11.79 -10.92
C VAL A 158 -1.64 12.91 -10.27
N ARG A 159 -0.98 13.75 -9.46
CA ARG A 159 -1.64 14.80 -8.68
C ARG A 159 -0.67 15.94 -8.37
N ARG A 160 -1.21 17.16 -8.28
CA ARG A 160 -0.60 18.32 -7.65
C ARG A 160 -1.63 19.03 -6.76
N PHE A 161 -1.24 19.47 -5.58
CA PHE A 161 -2.08 20.32 -4.72
C PHE A 161 -1.23 21.14 -3.75
N GLN A 162 -1.84 22.17 -3.16
CA GLN A 162 -1.20 23.07 -2.19
C GLN A 162 -1.81 22.88 -0.81
N PRO A 163 -1.10 22.31 0.19
CA PRO A 163 -1.63 22.16 1.54
C PRO A 163 -1.82 23.50 2.27
N GLY A 164 -1.06 24.54 1.93
CA GLY A 164 -1.14 25.85 2.58
C GLY A 164 -0.59 25.88 4.01
N TYR A 165 0.31 24.95 4.35
CA TYR A 165 0.91 24.85 5.68
C TYR A 165 2.15 25.73 5.81
N ALA A 166 2.35 26.34 6.98
CA ALA A 166 3.51 27.19 7.24
C ALA A 166 4.83 26.39 7.36
N ARG A 167 4.74 25.13 7.78
CA ARG A 167 5.86 24.20 7.86
C ARG A 167 5.38 22.80 7.47
N PRO A 168 5.22 22.53 6.17
CA PRO A 168 4.74 21.24 5.69
C PRO A 168 5.80 20.16 5.93
N VAL A 169 5.35 18.97 6.28
CA VAL A 169 6.18 17.76 6.41
C VAL A 169 5.41 16.58 5.83
N LEU A 170 6.12 15.67 5.16
CA LEU A 170 5.61 14.42 4.61
C LEU A 170 5.97 13.24 5.54
N ALA A 171 5.04 12.29 5.64
CA ALA A 171 5.35 10.91 6.02
C ALA A 171 4.60 9.95 5.08
N VAL A 172 5.31 8.96 4.55
CA VAL A 172 4.77 8.00 3.59
C VAL A 172 4.65 6.62 4.23
N GLY A 173 3.63 5.87 3.82
CA GLY A 173 3.47 4.47 4.20
C GLY A 173 2.71 3.70 3.14
N GLY A 174 3.36 2.72 2.52
CA GLY A 174 2.76 1.82 1.54
C GLY A 174 2.25 2.55 0.30
N THR A 175 0.94 2.79 0.23
CA THR A 175 0.30 3.43 -0.94
C THR A 175 -0.28 4.81 -0.64
N ARG A 176 -0.02 5.33 0.56
CA ARG A 176 -0.56 6.59 1.06
C ARG A 176 0.52 7.42 1.70
N PHE A 177 0.23 8.69 1.86
CA PHE A 177 1.08 9.62 2.57
C PHE A 177 0.24 10.64 3.32
N VAL A 178 0.82 11.21 4.36
CA VAL A 178 0.26 12.34 5.11
C VAL A 178 1.14 13.55 4.89
N VAL A 179 0.51 14.68 4.62
CA VAL A 179 1.14 16.00 4.71
C VAL A 179 0.56 16.65 5.96
N TYR A 180 1.41 17.20 6.82
CA TYR A 180 0.95 17.84 8.05
C TYR A 180 1.73 19.13 8.35
N ASN A 181 1.09 20.02 9.09
CA ASN A 181 1.68 21.29 9.48
C ASN A 181 2.40 21.13 10.82
N ARG A 182 3.74 21.02 10.81
CA ARG A 182 4.54 20.93 12.04
C ARG A 182 4.57 22.23 12.86
N ALA A 183 4.05 23.33 12.31
CA ALA A 183 3.84 24.60 13.00
C ALA A 183 2.35 24.88 13.30
N GLY A 184 1.48 23.88 13.13
CA GLY A 184 0.04 23.98 13.35
C GLY A 184 -0.54 22.65 13.82
N SER A 185 -1.84 22.46 13.63
CA SER A 185 -2.55 21.27 14.11
C SER A 185 -3.31 20.52 13.01
N GLU A 186 -3.03 20.83 11.74
CA GLU A 186 -3.75 20.31 10.58
C GLU A 186 -2.93 19.25 9.85
N LEU A 187 -3.63 18.22 9.36
CA LEU A 187 -3.07 17.22 8.46
C LEU A 187 -4.04 16.82 7.35
N GLN A 188 -3.47 16.32 6.25
CA GLN A 188 -4.18 15.74 5.13
C GLN A 188 -3.52 14.41 4.74
N VAL A 189 -4.27 13.31 4.84
CA VAL A 189 -3.89 11.99 4.31
C VAL A 189 -4.41 11.84 2.89
N SER A 190 -3.54 11.40 1.99
CA SER A 190 -3.85 11.19 0.57
C SER A 190 -3.41 9.82 0.10
N SER A 191 -4.13 9.26 -0.89
CA SER A 191 -3.56 8.24 -1.77
C SER A 191 -2.82 8.94 -2.91
N ARG A 192 -2.29 8.15 -3.86
CA ARG A 192 -1.70 8.70 -5.08
C ARG A 192 -2.66 9.59 -5.87
N THR A 193 -3.96 9.27 -5.89
CA THR A 193 -4.93 9.88 -6.82
C THR A 193 -5.87 10.89 -6.16
N ARG A 194 -6.04 10.85 -4.83
CA ARG A 194 -7.06 11.68 -4.14
C ARG A 194 -6.75 11.91 -2.66
N GLU A 195 -7.41 12.91 -2.11
CA GLU A 195 -7.51 13.11 -0.67
C GLU A 195 -8.38 12.02 -0.03
N LEU A 196 -7.96 11.53 1.14
CA LEU A 196 -8.65 10.49 1.89
C LEU A 196 -9.24 11.01 3.20
N TYR A 197 -8.49 11.85 3.90
CA TYR A 197 -8.84 12.33 5.23
C TYR A 197 -8.12 13.64 5.54
N THR A 198 -8.85 14.56 6.18
CA THR A 198 -8.30 15.82 6.68
C THR A 198 -8.77 15.98 8.11
N HIS A 199 -7.87 16.41 9.00
CA HIS A 199 -8.19 16.61 10.40
C HIS A 199 -7.42 17.78 10.99
N THR A 200 -8.08 18.49 11.90
CA THR A 200 -7.50 19.57 12.70
C THR A 200 -7.56 19.13 14.16
N PHE A 201 -6.40 18.96 14.77
CA PHE A 201 -6.28 18.68 16.20
C PHE A 201 -6.43 19.96 17.01
N ASP A 202 -6.82 19.81 18.28
CA ASP A 202 -6.88 20.94 19.22
C ASP A 202 -5.47 21.45 19.57
N GLU A 203 -4.50 20.54 19.63
CA GLU A 203 -3.11 20.80 19.99
C GLU A 203 -2.19 20.72 18.76
N GLY A 204 -1.02 21.36 18.82
CA GLY A 204 -0.06 21.37 17.71
C GLY A 204 0.50 19.98 17.41
N ILE A 205 0.67 19.65 16.11
CA ILE A 205 1.27 18.39 15.66
C ILE A 205 2.79 18.51 15.72
N LEU A 206 3.43 17.54 16.38
CA LEU A 206 4.87 17.44 16.54
C LEU A 206 5.51 16.50 15.50
N LEU A 207 4.85 15.37 15.22
CA LEU A 207 5.36 14.29 14.38
C LEU A 207 4.18 13.46 13.84
N CYS A 208 4.25 13.03 12.59
CA CYS A 208 3.41 11.94 12.06
C CYS A 208 4.31 10.84 11.49
N ALA A 209 3.85 9.61 11.54
CA ALA A 209 4.47 8.49 10.85
C ALA A 209 3.37 7.62 10.21
N MET A 210 3.67 6.98 9.09
CA MET A 210 2.72 6.12 8.40
C MET A 210 3.33 4.75 8.14
N SER A 211 2.61 3.70 8.49
CA SER A 211 3.07 2.33 8.25
C SER A 211 2.91 1.94 6.77
N ASN A 212 3.65 0.91 6.33
CA ASN A 212 3.43 0.27 5.02
C ASN A 212 2.02 -0.33 4.82
N ASN A 213 1.25 -0.50 5.90
CA ASN A 213 -0.14 -0.94 5.87
C ASN A 213 -1.14 0.22 6.04
N ASN A 214 -0.74 1.46 5.76
CA ASN A 214 -1.59 2.66 5.75
C ASN A 214 -2.16 3.10 7.12
N THR A 215 -1.65 2.58 8.24
CA THR A 215 -1.91 3.11 9.59
C THR A 215 -1.13 4.39 9.82
N LEU A 216 -1.74 5.35 10.52
CA LEU A 216 -1.19 6.66 10.81
C LEU A 216 -0.94 6.81 12.31
N ALA A 217 0.28 7.16 12.71
CA ALA A 217 0.55 7.72 14.04
C ALA A 217 0.61 9.25 13.95
N VAL A 218 0.02 9.91 14.93
CA VAL A 218 0.10 11.37 15.13
C VAL A 218 0.54 11.64 16.55
N VAL A 219 1.55 12.48 16.69
CA VAL A 219 2.04 12.99 17.97
C VAL A 219 1.68 14.45 18.07
N THR A 220 0.98 14.82 19.13
CA THR A 220 0.59 16.20 19.42
C THR A 220 1.19 16.68 20.73
N GLU A 221 1.26 18.00 20.88
CA GLU A 221 1.46 18.65 22.16
C GLU A 221 0.35 18.27 23.15
N SER A 222 0.62 18.48 24.44
CA SER A 222 -0.40 18.27 25.47
C SER A 222 -0.26 19.29 26.58
N GLY A 223 -1.38 19.87 27.00
CA GLY A 223 -1.41 20.72 28.20
C GLY A 223 -1.30 19.96 29.53
N ARG A 224 -1.36 18.62 29.52
CA ARG A 224 -1.33 17.78 30.74
C ARG A 224 -0.16 16.80 30.78
N TYR A 225 0.26 16.33 29.62
CA TYR A 225 1.32 15.35 29.43
C TYR A 225 2.48 16.00 28.67
N THR A 226 3.60 15.30 28.52
CA THR A 226 4.72 15.79 27.72
C THR A 226 4.37 15.77 26.22
N ALA A 227 3.62 14.77 25.79
CA ALA A 227 3.04 14.67 24.45
C ALA A 227 1.89 13.66 24.47
N GLN A 228 1.09 13.64 23.41
CA GLN A 228 0.08 12.62 23.17
C GLN A 228 0.38 11.93 21.84
N LEU A 229 0.39 10.59 21.82
CA LEU A 229 0.55 9.79 20.62
C LEU A 229 -0.73 9.02 20.37
N GLN A 230 -1.34 9.22 19.21
CA GLN A 230 -2.53 8.49 18.75
C GLN A 230 -2.18 7.68 17.51
N VAL A 231 -2.69 6.45 17.42
CA VAL A 231 -2.59 5.61 16.22
C VAL A 231 -3.97 5.39 15.64
N PHE A 232 -4.10 5.60 14.34
CA PHE A 232 -5.32 5.44 13.56
C PHE A 232 -5.17 4.31 12.54
N ASP A 233 -6.18 3.46 12.43
CA ASP A 233 -6.21 2.43 11.39
C ASP A 233 -6.37 3.06 9.98
N PRO A 234 -6.26 2.28 8.88
CA PRO A 234 -6.41 2.80 7.52
C PRO A 234 -7.80 3.37 7.18
N SER A 235 -8.77 3.24 8.10
CA SER A 235 -10.11 3.82 8.02
C SER A 235 -10.24 5.07 8.90
N PHE A 236 -9.12 5.57 9.45
CA PHE A 236 -8.98 6.74 10.31
C PHE A 236 -9.74 6.63 11.62
N ARG A 237 -9.92 5.40 12.13
CA ARG A 237 -10.41 5.17 13.49
C ARG A 237 -9.23 5.09 14.44
N GLU A 238 -9.28 5.84 15.54
CA GLU A 238 -8.32 5.71 16.63
C GLU A 238 -8.37 4.30 17.22
N ILE A 239 -7.22 3.64 17.25
CA ILE A 239 -7.03 2.28 17.77
C ILE A 239 -6.08 2.23 18.97
N TYR A 240 -5.30 3.29 19.20
CA TYR A 240 -4.33 3.35 20.29
C TYR A 240 -4.09 4.79 20.74
N LEU A 241 -3.88 4.97 22.04
CA LEU A 241 -3.57 6.25 22.66
C LEU A 241 -2.49 6.07 23.74
N TRP A 242 -1.41 6.83 23.65
CA TRP A 242 -0.40 6.93 24.70
C TRP A 242 -0.20 8.38 25.11
N GLN A 243 -0.31 8.61 26.42
CA GLN A 243 -0.12 9.91 27.06
C GLN A 243 1.25 9.92 27.74
N LEU A 244 2.23 10.54 27.10
CA LEU A 244 3.64 10.43 27.50
C LEU A 244 3.94 11.29 28.73
N THR A 245 4.55 10.68 29.72
CA THR A 245 5.06 11.30 30.94
C THR A 245 6.37 12.04 30.70
N GLN A 246 6.78 12.88 31.65
CA GLN A 246 8.06 13.58 31.60
C GLN A 246 9.26 12.64 31.56
N SER A 247 9.16 11.46 32.20
CA SER A 247 10.22 10.45 32.16
C SER A 247 10.33 9.77 30.80
N GLU A 248 9.22 9.55 30.10
CA GLU A 248 9.21 8.98 28.75
C GLU A 248 9.68 10.01 27.71
N GLY A 249 9.32 11.28 27.88
CA GLY A 249 9.76 12.36 27.00
C GLY A 249 8.86 12.56 25.79
N THR A 250 9.31 13.39 24.84
CA THR A 250 8.57 13.72 23.63
C THR A 250 9.01 12.81 22.48
N PRO A 251 8.10 12.14 21.76
CA PRO A 251 8.47 11.37 20.57
C PRO A 251 9.06 12.28 19.48
N ILE A 252 10.17 11.84 18.88
CA ILE A 252 10.92 12.53 17.83
C ILE A 252 11.11 11.68 16.57
N ALA A 253 10.95 10.37 16.68
CA ALA A 253 10.95 9.43 15.55
C ALA A 253 9.98 8.28 15.86
N LEU A 254 9.33 7.75 14.82
CA LEU A 254 8.34 6.68 14.93
C LEU A 254 8.44 5.79 13.71
N ASP A 255 8.36 4.48 13.92
CA ASP A 255 8.16 3.53 12.82
C ASP A 255 7.35 2.30 13.27
N PHE A 256 6.72 1.62 12.33
CA PHE A 256 5.80 0.52 12.56
C PHE A 256 6.42 -0.82 12.20
N ALA A 257 6.11 -1.85 13.01
CA ALA A 257 6.42 -3.22 12.65
C ALA A 257 5.73 -3.61 11.33
N PRO A 258 6.31 -4.53 10.53
CA PRO A 258 5.70 -4.99 9.27
C PRO A 258 4.28 -5.55 9.43
N ASN A 259 3.97 -6.21 10.56
CA ASN A 259 2.61 -6.67 10.86
C ASN A 259 1.63 -5.56 11.27
N ASN A 260 2.10 -4.33 11.46
CA ASN A 260 1.34 -3.14 11.83
C ASN A 260 0.53 -3.25 13.14
N ARG A 261 1.00 -4.12 14.04
CA ARG A 261 0.45 -4.31 15.40
C ARG A 261 1.35 -3.74 16.48
N ARG A 262 2.59 -3.40 16.13
CA ARG A 262 3.57 -2.82 17.03
C ARG A 262 4.19 -1.60 16.36
N PHE A 263 4.73 -0.69 17.17
CA PHE A 263 5.48 0.46 16.70
C PHE A 263 6.60 0.78 17.67
N ALA A 264 7.67 1.39 17.16
CA ALA A 264 8.77 1.88 17.95
C ALA A 264 8.69 3.41 18.00
N ALA A 265 8.80 3.98 19.20
CA ALA A 265 8.81 5.41 19.43
C ALA A 265 10.14 5.83 20.04
N GLY A 266 10.93 6.55 19.24
CA GLY A 266 12.12 7.25 19.70
C GLY A 266 11.72 8.53 20.40
N THR A 267 12.11 8.67 21.66
CA THR A 267 11.71 9.76 22.55
C THR A 267 12.93 10.55 23.03
N LEU A 268 12.71 11.83 23.31
CA LEU A 268 13.69 12.72 23.90
C LEU A 268 13.18 13.25 25.25
N ALA A 269 13.94 12.99 26.30
CA ALA A 269 13.69 13.55 27.63
C ALA A 269 14.93 14.31 28.13
N ALA A 270 14.72 15.27 29.03
CA ALA A 270 15.80 15.89 29.79
C ALA A 270 15.89 15.22 31.17
N ARG A 271 17.01 14.58 31.47
CA ARG A 271 17.30 13.95 32.76
C ARG A 271 18.61 14.53 33.31
N ASP A 272 18.55 15.06 34.53
CA ASP A 272 19.70 15.67 35.23
C ASP A 272 20.44 16.75 34.41
N GLY A 273 19.71 17.53 33.61
CA GLY A 273 20.27 18.59 32.76
C GLY A 273 20.94 18.09 31.48
N GLN A 274 20.81 16.80 31.16
CA GLN A 274 21.31 16.19 29.93
C GLN A 274 20.16 15.58 29.12
N LEU A 275 20.37 15.49 27.80
CA LEU A 275 19.44 14.80 26.91
C LEU A 275 19.57 13.29 27.08
N SER A 276 18.43 12.62 27.17
CA SER A 276 18.29 11.18 27.27
C SER A 276 17.33 10.71 26.19
N CYS A 277 17.86 9.99 25.19
CA CYS A 277 17.04 9.33 24.18
C CYS A 277 16.68 7.91 24.60
N SER A 278 15.44 7.50 24.36
CA SER A 278 15.00 6.12 24.54
C SER A 278 14.12 5.67 23.37
N VAL A 279 14.14 4.39 23.03
CA VAL A 279 13.28 3.77 22.02
C VAL A 279 12.33 2.82 22.74
N TYR A 280 11.03 3.12 22.70
CA TYR A 280 9.97 2.32 23.29
C TYR A 280 9.32 1.44 22.24
N PHE A 281 9.15 0.16 22.51
CA PHE A 281 8.51 -0.79 21.62
C PHE A 281 7.10 -1.11 22.13
N MET A 282 6.07 -0.62 21.46
CA MET A 282 4.68 -0.67 21.93
C MET A 282 3.83 -1.63 21.09
N ASP A 283 2.78 -2.20 21.68
CA ASP A 283 1.76 -3.04 21.00
C ASP A 283 0.44 -2.27 20.96
N THR A 284 -0.12 -2.06 19.77
CA THR A 284 -1.36 -1.28 19.60
C THR A 284 -2.59 -1.96 20.18
N ALA A 285 -2.50 -3.25 20.52
CA ALA A 285 -3.58 -4.00 21.16
C ALA A 285 -3.46 -4.06 22.69
N GLN A 286 -2.40 -3.49 23.28
CA GLN A 286 -2.14 -3.57 24.72
C GLN A 286 -1.85 -2.18 25.30
N ASP A 287 -2.47 -1.88 26.45
CA ASP A 287 -2.22 -0.62 27.17
C ASP A 287 -0.98 -0.69 28.08
N SER A 288 -0.19 -1.77 28.00
CA SER A 288 1.04 -1.93 28.78
C SER A 288 2.26 -1.40 28.04
N GLU A 289 3.16 -0.77 28.79
CA GLU A 289 4.50 -0.42 28.30
C GLU A 289 5.24 -1.68 27.86
N GLY A 290 5.78 -1.64 26.64
CA GLY A 290 6.62 -2.72 26.14
C GLY A 290 8.10 -2.49 26.46
N PRO A 291 9.00 -3.28 25.86
CA PRO A 291 10.44 -3.15 26.08
C PRO A 291 10.95 -1.75 25.71
N VAL A 292 12.03 -1.32 26.37
CA VAL A 292 12.67 -0.03 26.13
C VAL A 292 14.17 -0.20 25.95
N TYR A 293 14.73 0.46 24.95
CA TYR A 293 16.16 0.68 24.79
C TYR A 293 16.50 2.11 25.23
N THR A 294 17.54 2.29 26.04
CA THR A 294 18.03 3.62 26.44
C THR A 294 19.36 3.88 25.74
N ALA A 295 19.43 4.99 25.01
CA ALA A 295 20.60 5.38 24.27
C ALA A 295 21.79 5.74 25.18
N THR A 296 22.99 5.75 24.59
CA THR A 296 24.16 6.29 25.28
C THR A 296 23.89 7.74 25.68
N GLN A 297 24.30 8.13 26.88
CA GLN A 297 24.05 9.47 27.41
C GLN A 297 24.61 10.55 26.48
N GLY A 298 23.77 11.54 26.14
CA GLY A 298 24.12 12.63 25.24
C GLY A 298 23.97 12.32 23.74
N SER A 299 23.69 11.07 23.36
CA SER A 299 23.42 10.69 21.97
C SER A 299 21.98 11.04 21.58
N MET A 300 21.81 11.61 20.39
CA MET A 300 20.51 12.03 19.84
C MET A 300 20.07 11.05 18.75
N LEU A 301 18.83 10.57 18.82
CA LEU A 301 18.24 9.74 17.77
C LEU A 301 17.94 10.59 16.53
N LEU A 302 18.37 10.12 15.36
CA LEU A 302 18.21 10.78 14.07
C LEU A 302 17.24 10.03 13.15
N LEU A 303 17.31 8.70 13.16
CA LEU A 303 16.48 7.82 12.34
C LEU A 303 16.10 6.57 13.13
N LEU A 304 14.89 6.08 12.91
CA LEU A 304 14.39 4.82 13.43
C LEU A 304 13.74 4.05 12.26
N ASP A 305 14.17 2.81 12.06
CA ASP A 305 13.75 1.97 10.94
C ASP A 305 13.43 0.55 11.43
N TRP A 306 12.13 0.21 11.45
CA TRP A 306 11.61 -1.09 11.85
C TRP A 306 11.49 -2.02 10.64
N GLN A 307 12.57 -2.73 10.39
CA GLN A 307 12.71 -3.55 9.20
C GLN A 307 12.01 -4.91 9.26
N THR A 308 12.13 -5.63 10.37
CA THR A 308 11.53 -6.98 10.52
C THR A 308 10.92 -7.17 11.91
N GLU A 309 10.16 -8.25 12.11
CA GLU A 309 9.52 -8.55 13.40
C GLU A 309 10.48 -8.57 14.61
N ASN A 310 11.77 -8.80 14.37
CA ASN A 310 12.81 -8.92 15.40
C ASN A 310 14.00 -7.98 15.18
N ARG A 311 13.92 -7.01 14.25
CA ARG A 311 15.04 -6.12 13.92
C ARG A 311 14.55 -4.70 13.74
N VAL A 312 15.07 -3.79 14.57
CA VAL A 312 14.90 -2.34 14.43
C VAL A 312 16.27 -1.69 14.41
N VAL A 313 16.52 -0.81 13.45
CA VAL A 313 17.74 -0.01 13.38
C VAL A 313 17.46 1.36 13.96
N ALA A 314 18.32 1.80 14.87
CA ALA A 314 18.30 3.14 15.42
C ALA A 314 19.63 3.83 15.09
N VAL A 315 19.55 4.92 14.32
CA VAL A 315 20.71 5.74 13.97
C VAL A 315 20.74 6.93 14.90
N PHE A 316 21.79 7.04 15.69
CA PHE A 316 22.08 8.18 16.53
C PHE A 316 23.13 9.07 15.87
N ASP A 317 23.33 10.27 16.39
CA ASP A 317 24.39 11.19 15.96
C ASP A 317 25.82 10.67 16.19
N THR A 318 25.98 9.68 17.06
CA THR A 318 27.27 9.19 17.56
C THR A 318 27.53 7.71 17.28
N TYR A 319 26.49 6.93 17.00
CA TYR A 319 26.58 5.51 16.67
C TYR A 319 25.30 5.04 15.96
N ILE A 320 25.36 3.86 15.35
CA ILE A 320 24.19 3.12 14.86
C ILE A 320 24.07 1.82 15.65
N ALA A 321 22.83 1.41 15.95
CA ALA A 321 22.56 0.17 16.68
C ALA A 321 21.42 -0.63 16.05
N VAL A 322 21.52 -1.96 16.16
CA VAL A 322 20.44 -2.90 15.88
C VAL A 322 19.83 -3.35 17.20
N LEU A 323 18.51 -3.28 17.29
CA LEU A 323 17.74 -3.54 18.49
C LEU A 323 16.77 -4.71 18.25
N ASP A 324 16.64 -5.62 19.23
CA ASP A 324 15.55 -6.62 19.26
C ASP A 324 14.31 -6.00 19.92
N PRO A 325 13.24 -5.69 19.15
CA PRO A 325 12.05 -5.02 19.67
C PRO A 325 11.24 -5.87 20.67
N ARG A 326 11.52 -7.17 20.80
CA ARG A 326 10.84 -8.04 21.77
C ARG A 326 11.44 -7.96 23.16
N THR A 327 12.69 -7.52 23.26
CA THR A 327 13.45 -7.48 24.53
C THR A 327 14.01 -6.10 24.85
N GLY A 328 14.13 -5.21 23.86
CA GLY A 328 14.82 -3.93 23.99
C GLY A 328 16.34 -4.05 23.99
N ALA A 329 16.89 -5.24 23.72
CA ALA A 329 18.32 -5.49 23.74
C ALA A 329 18.99 -4.93 22.48
N GLU A 330 20.15 -4.31 22.66
CA GLU A 330 21.10 -4.01 21.58
C GLU A 330 21.78 -5.32 21.15
N THR A 331 21.64 -5.69 19.88
CA THR A 331 22.23 -6.92 19.30
C THR A 331 23.49 -6.63 18.50
N ALA A 332 23.60 -5.43 17.93
CA ALA A 332 24.78 -4.96 17.22
C ALA A 332 24.92 -3.44 17.34
N ARG A 333 26.15 -2.95 17.23
CA ARG A 333 26.48 -1.52 17.32
C ARG A 333 27.74 -1.19 16.55
N TYR A 334 27.73 -0.03 15.90
CA TYR A 334 28.92 0.60 15.34
C TYR A 334 29.04 2.06 15.83
N ASP A 335 30.08 2.34 16.60
CA ASP A 335 30.41 3.68 17.10
C ASP A 335 31.17 4.49 16.06
N PHE A 336 30.76 5.72 15.80
CA PHE A 336 31.38 6.56 14.76
C PHE A 336 32.78 7.09 15.14
N GLY A 337 33.26 6.81 16.35
CA GLY A 337 34.61 7.18 16.78
C GLY A 337 34.90 8.69 16.77
N GLY A 338 33.86 9.52 16.91
CA GLY A 338 33.95 10.97 16.80
C GLY A 338 33.88 11.53 15.36
N ALA A 339 33.60 10.67 14.37
CA ALA A 339 33.16 11.11 13.06
C ALA A 339 31.73 11.68 13.14
N THR A 340 31.43 12.65 12.28
CA THR A 340 30.08 13.21 12.18
C THR A 340 29.31 12.46 11.11
N LEU A 341 28.12 11.96 11.43
CA LEU A 341 27.23 11.37 10.43
C LEU A 341 26.76 12.44 9.43
N GLN A 342 26.85 12.14 8.14
CA GLN A 342 26.32 13.00 7.07
C GLN A 342 25.03 12.42 6.48
N SER A 343 24.98 11.11 6.27
CA SER A 343 23.83 10.41 5.70
C SER A 343 23.92 8.92 6.09
N ALA A 344 22.76 8.27 6.26
CA ALA A 344 22.65 6.88 6.67
C ALA A 344 21.52 6.22 5.88
N GLU A 345 21.83 5.05 5.33
CA GLU A 345 20.90 4.23 4.55
C GLU A 345 20.92 2.81 5.15
N PRO A 346 20.14 2.56 6.20
CA PRO A 346 20.02 1.24 6.78
C PRO A 346 19.14 0.34 5.91
N GLY A 347 19.71 -0.74 5.41
CA GLY A 347 18.98 -1.84 4.78
C GLY A 347 18.85 -3.04 5.70
N ILE A 348 18.10 -4.05 5.24
CA ILE A 348 17.86 -5.29 5.98
C ILE A 348 19.16 -6.09 6.12
N ASP A 349 19.80 -6.37 4.99
CA ASP A 349 20.99 -7.23 4.93
C ASP A 349 22.29 -6.42 5.02
N GLN A 350 22.25 -5.16 4.58
CA GLN A 350 23.43 -4.30 4.50
C GLN A 350 23.07 -2.86 4.84
N THR A 351 24.03 -2.12 5.38
CA THR A 351 23.84 -0.71 5.76
C THR A 351 24.96 0.12 5.17
N ALA A 352 24.65 1.33 4.71
CA ALA A 352 25.64 2.30 4.24
C ALA A 352 25.60 3.57 5.10
N LEU A 353 26.77 4.07 5.47
CA LEU A 353 26.94 5.33 6.21
C LEU A 353 27.92 6.23 5.48
N LEU A 354 27.57 7.51 5.35
CA LEU A 354 28.49 8.55 4.96
C LEU A 354 28.95 9.29 6.21
N LEU A 355 30.22 9.15 6.55
CA LEU A 355 30.83 9.72 7.75
C LEU A 355 31.84 10.81 7.37
N ASN A 356 31.78 11.96 8.04
CA ASN A 356 32.81 12.97 7.97
C ASN A 356 33.89 12.65 9.02
N ILE A 357 35.06 12.26 8.55
CA ILE A 357 36.25 12.01 9.37
C ILE A 357 37.25 13.16 9.19
N ARG A 358 38.19 13.30 10.13
CA ARG A 358 39.27 14.31 10.04
C ARG A 358 40.14 14.05 8.81
N GLY A 359 39.77 14.62 7.66
CA GLY A 359 40.41 14.38 6.38
C GLY A 359 39.46 14.32 5.17
N GLY A 360 38.14 14.24 5.39
CA GLY A 360 37.13 14.23 4.33
C GLY A 360 35.99 13.26 4.65
N ASN A 361 35.09 13.08 3.67
CA ASN A 361 34.00 12.13 3.81
C ASN A 361 34.47 10.70 3.47
N CYS A 362 33.92 9.72 4.18
CA CYS A 362 34.16 8.30 4.03
C CYS A 362 32.82 7.57 3.93
N LEU A 363 32.66 6.74 2.90
CA LEU A 363 31.56 5.79 2.80
C LEU A 363 31.99 4.50 3.51
N ALA A 364 31.27 4.14 4.57
CA ALA A 364 31.43 2.88 5.28
C ALA A 364 30.19 2.01 5.04
N THR A 365 30.41 0.75 4.68
CA THR A 365 29.35 -0.23 4.44
C THR A 365 29.45 -1.38 5.44
N PHE A 366 28.30 -1.96 5.79
CA PHE A 366 28.18 -2.96 6.84
C PHE A 366 27.22 -4.08 6.43
N ASP A 367 27.37 -5.25 7.05
CA ASP A 367 26.38 -6.33 6.99
C ASP A 367 25.23 -6.14 8.00
N GLU A 368 24.35 -7.14 8.11
CA GLU A 368 23.18 -7.15 8.98
C GLU A 368 23.53 -7.04 10.48
N ASP A 369 24.75 -7.39 10.87
CA ASP A 369 25.25 -7.33 12.25
C ASP A 369 26.14 -6.10 12.49
N LEU A 370 26.09 -5.11 11.58
CA LEU A 370 26.94 -3.92 11.62
C LEU A 370 28.45 -4.24 11.59
N THR A 371 28.83 -5.37 10.99
CA THR A 371 30.25 -5.68 10.73
C THR A 371 30.68 -4.94 9.47
N LEU A 372 31.81 -4.23 9.56
CA LEU A 372 32.34 -3.44 8.46
C LEU A 372 32.70 -4.33 7.26
N LEU A 373 32.15 -3.99 6.08
CA LEU A 373 32.41 -4.63 4.79
C LEU A 373 33.45 -3.87 3.98
N ALA A 374 33.30 -2.54 3.86
CA ALA A 374 34.23 -1.69 3.14
C ALA A 374 34.27 -0.27 3.70
N GLU A 375 35.41 0.39 3.52
CA GLU A 375 35.60 1.82 3.73
C GLU A 375 36.17 2.44 2.46
N ILE A 376 35.50 3.46 1.94
CA ILE A 376 35.82 4.09 0.66
C ILE A 376 35.95 5.60 0.87
N PRO A 377 37.07 6.22 0.45
CA PRO A 377 37.19 7.68 0.46
C PRO A 377 36.12 8.33 -0.43
N ALA A 378 35.14 9.00 0.19
CA ALA A 378 34.00 9.61 -0.48
C ALA A 378 34.20 11.09 -0.86
N ARG A 379 35.36 11.66 -0.51
CA ARG A 379 35.80 13.01 -0.91
C ARG A 379 34.75 14.10 -0.61
N GLN A 380 34.11 14.64 -1.66
CA GLN A 380 33.14 15.74 -1.60
C GLN A 380 31.69 15.25 -1.63
N ALA A 381 31.45 13.94 -1.57
CA ALA A 381 30.11 13.41 -1.49
C ALA A 381 29.37 13.98 -0.28
N PHE A 382 28.11 14.33 -0.43
CA PHE A 382 27.31 14.98 0.62
C PHE A 382 26.12 14.14 1.07
N GLY A 383 25.77 13.10 0.31
CA GLY A 383 24.70 12.17 0.63
C GLY A 383 24.97 10.80 0.03
N ILE A 384 24.21 9.81 0.51
CA ILE A 384 24.14 8.48 -0.05
C ILE A 384 22.67 8.09 -0.21
N THR A 385 22.42 7.18 -1.14
CA THR A 385 21.18 6.41 -1.26
C THR A 385 21.58 4.96 -1.46
N ALA A 386 20.89 4.01 -0.85
CA ALA A 386 21.23 2.61 -1.02
C ALA A 386 20.02 1.80 -1.49
N THR A 387 20.31 0.74 -2.24
CA THR A 387 19.37 -0.33 -2.60
C THR A 387 19.82 -1.61 -1.92
N ASP A 388 19.08 -2.70 -2.12
CA ASP A 388 19.48 -4.03 -1.65
C ASP A 388 20.83 -4.51 -2.22
N THR A 389 21.33 -3.89 -3.30
CA THR A 389 22.52 -4.40 -4.03
C THR A 389 23.64 -3.38 -4.22
N GLN A 390 23.33 -2.08 -4.16
CA GLN A 390 24.28 -1.03 -4.51
C GLN A 390 24.08 0.20 -3.64
N VAL A 391 25.14 1.00 -3.52
CA VAL A 391 25.14 2.31 -2.86
C VAL A 391 25.45 3.37 -3.91
N TYR A 392 24.61 4.38 -3.98
CA TYR A 392 24.80 5.58 -4.78
C TYR A 392 25.38 6.68 -3.91
N LEU A 393 26.52 7.21 -4.33
CA LEU A 393 27.21 8.29 -3.67
C LEU A 393 26.91 9.60 -4.42
N LEU A 394 26.27 10.56 -3.74
CA LEU A 394 25.90 11.84 -4.33
C LEU A 394 27.06 12.82 -4.18
N CYS A 395 27.65 13.19 -5.31
CA CYS A 395 28.76 14.12 -5.45
C CYS A 395 28.30 15.43 -6.09
N PRO A 396 29.04 16.55 -5.94
CA PRO A 396 28.56 17.87 -6.34
C PRO A 396 28.00 17.98 -7.76
N ASN A 397 28.58 17.27 -8.74
CA ASN A 397 28.11 17.23 -10.14
C ASN A 397 28.10 15.77 -10.68
N ALA A 398 27.95 14.78 -9.80
CA ALA A 398 28.06 13.39 -10.20
C ALA A 398 27.28 12.46 -9.27
N VAL A 399 26.91 11.30 -9.78
CA VAL A 399 26.46 10.17 -8.96
C VAL A 399 27.37 8.98 -9.27
N GLU A 400 27.93 8.38 -8.22
CA GLU A 400 28.80 7.21 -8.33
C GLU A 400 28.11 5.99 -7.72
N SER A 401 28.10 4.86 -8.43
CA SER A 401 27.56 3.59 -7.90
C SER A 401 28.69 2.70 -7.39
N TYR A 402 28.50 2.14 -6.21
CA TYR A 402 29.38 1.18 -5.56
C TYR A 402 28.61 -0.07 -5.15
N THR A 403 29.29 -1.21 -5.14
CA THR A 403 28.85 -2.39 -4.38
C THR A 403 29.14 -2.18 -2.89
N TYR A 404 28.41 -2.89 -2.03
CA TYR A 404 28.71 -2.89 -0.59
C TYR A 404 30.09 -3.45 -0.23
N GLY A 405 30.73 -4.22 -1.13
CA GLY A 405 32.12 -4.65 -0.99
C GLY A 405 33.17 -3.60 -1.38
N GLY A 406 32.74 -2.39 -1.75
CA GLY A 406 33.62 -1.26 -2.03
C GLY A 406 34.15 -1.16 -3.46
N VAL A 407 33.61 -1.95 -4.39
CA VAL A 407 33.95 -1.87 -5.81
C VAL A 407 33.04 -0.86 -6.50
N GLN A 408 33.63 0.13 -7.19
CA GLN A 408 32.89 1.08 -8.01
C GLN A 408 32.35 0.38 -9.26
N ASN A 409 31.03 0.46 -9.48
CA ASN A 409 30.37 -0.08 -10.66
C ASN A 409 30.50 0.89 -11.84
N TRP A 410 30.14 2.16 -11.62
CA TRP A 410 30.16 3.22 -12.61
C TRP A 410 30.09 4.60 -11.95
N ALA A 411 30.38 5.65 -12.72
CA ALA A 411 30.25 7.04 -12.28
C ALA A 411 29.63 7.88 -13.40
N ARG A 412 28.51 8.53 -13.09
CA ARG A 412 27.84 9.47 -13.99
C ARG A 412 28.25 10.89 -13.63
N GLN A 413 29.02 11.54 -14.51
CA GLN A 413 29.67 12.85 -14.25
C GLN A 413 29.14 13.97 -15.15
N ASP A 414 28.12 13.69 -15.95
CA ASP A 414 27.53 14.58 -16.95
C ASP A 414 26.28 15.33 -16.42
N LEU A 415 26.05 15.33 -15.10
CA LEU A 415 24.92 16.04 -14.51
C LEU A 415 25.10 17.56 -14.68
N GLU A 416 24.11 18.21 -15.28
CA GLU A 416 24.14 19.64 -15.58
C GLU A 416 24.13 20.52 -14.31
N ALA A 417 23.66 19.97 -13.19
CA ALA A 417 23.61 20.63 -11.89
C ALA A 417 23.80 19.62 -10.74
N HIS A 418 23.76 20.16 -9.53
CA HIS A 418 23.87 19.39 -8.30
C HIS A 418 22.69 18.42 -8.15
N PRO A 419 22.92 17.11 -7.94
CA PRO A 419 21.84 16.19 -7.64
C PRO A 419 21.23 16.53 -6.28
N LEU A 420 19.91 16.60 -6.20
CA LEU A 420 19.16 16.88 -4.98
C LEU A 420 18.91 15.61 -4.18
N ALA A 421 18.60 14.52 -4.88
CA ALA A 421 18.39 13.20 -4.30
C ALA A 421 18.59 12.11 -5.35
N VAL A 422 18.87 10.90 -4.88
CA VAL A 422 18.64 9.66 -5.61
C VAL A 422 17.56 8.91 -4.84
N LEU A 423 16.61 8.29 -5.54
CA LEU A 423 15.50 7.58 -4.91
C LEU A 423 15.39 6.18 -5.49
N ASP A 424 15.36 5.16 -4.63
CA ASP A 424 15.09 3.78 -5.03
C ASP A 424 13.58 3.51 -5.01
N ALA A 425 12.93 3.73 -6.16
CA ALA A 425 11.53 3.39 -6.40
C ALA A 425 11.44 2.14 -7.31
N ASP A 426 10.37 1.95 -8.08
CA ASP A 426 10.33 0.87 -9.11
C ASP A 426 11.50 1.01 -10.12
N ARG A 427 12.00 2.23 -10.26
CA ARG A 427 13.25 2.57 -10.94
C ARG A 427 14.08 3.43 -9.99
N THR A 428 15.39 3.32 -10.07
CA THR A 428 16.26 4.29 -9.41
C THR A 428 16.19 5.62 -10.16
N LEU A 429 15.80 6.69 -9.47
CA LEU A 429 15.61 8.02 -10.04
C LEU A 429 16.68 8.98 -9.50
N VAL A 430 17.08 9.95 -10.30
CA VAL A 430 17.93 11.08 -9.88
C VAL A 430 17.18 12.39 -10.08
N PHE A 431 17.22 13.24 -9.05
CA PHE A 431 16.58 14.54 -9.00
C PHE A 431 17.65 15.61 -9.22
N VAL A 432 17.51 16.46 -10.23
CA VAL A 432 18.47 17.53 -10.58
C VAL A 432 17.69 18.79 -10.91
N GLY A 433 17.71 19.78 -10.01
CA GLY A 433 16.81 20.92 -10.11
C GLY A 433 15.35 20.45 -10.11
N SER A 434 14.55 20.87 -11.10
CA SER A 434 13.18 20.36 -11.27
C SER A 434 13.04 19.15 -12.17
N LEU A 435 14.16 18.65 -12.72
CA LEU A 435 14.17 17.49 -13.59
C LEU A 435 14.34 16.21 -12.77
N VAL A 436 13.53 15.20 -13.10
CA VAL A 436 13.68 13.84 -12.58
C VAL A 436 13.85 12.90 -13.75
N GLU A 437 14.87 12.06 -13.67
CA GLU A 437 15.20 11.10 -14.72
C GLU A 437 15.61 9.75 -14.14
N GLU A 438 15.54 8.72 -14.99
CA GLU A 438 16.00 7.39 -14.61
C GLU A 438 17.52 7.37 -14.50
N LEU A 439 18.03 6.98 -13.35
CA LEU A 439 19.45 6.85 -13.11
C LEU A 439 19.95 5.56 -13.76
N THR A 440 20.54 5.69 -14.94
CA THR A 440 21.15 4.59 -15.67
C THR A 440 22.68 4.71 -15.68
N PRO A 441 23.42 3.58 -15.75
CA PRO A 441 24.85 3.62 -16.00
C PRO A 441 25.12 4.37 -17.31
N PRO A 442 26.19 5.20 -17.38
CA PRO A 442 26.57 5.87 -18.62
C PRO A 442 26.86 4.84 -19.73
N GLU A 443 26.47 5.16 -20.97
CA GLU A 443 26.82 4.35 -22.14
C GLU A 443 28.34 4.37 -22.36
N GLU A 444 28.96 3.20 -22.58
CA GLU A 444 30.41 3.02 -22.78
C GLU A 444 30.95 3.64 -24.08
#